data_AF-A0A2B7YEI1-F1
#
_entry.id   AF-A0A2B7YEI1-F1
#
_cell.length_a   1.000
_cell.length_b   1.000
_cell.length_c   1.000
_cell.angle_alpha   90.00
_cell.angle_beta   90.00
_cell.angle_gamma   90.00
#
_symmetry.space_group_name_H-M   'P 1'
#
loop_
_entity.id
_entity.type
_entity.pdbx_description
1 polymer ?
#
loop_
_entity_poly.entity_id
_entity_poly.type
_entity_poly.pdbx_seq_one_letter_code
_entity_poly.pdbx_strand_id
1 'polypeptide(L)'
;MYTKAFASLFALLIAADVVSGHGAIVQATGDQGGSGSAIGIDASTPRDGTRRRPFQQDTTRFRGDQRDSCGETLAGGDNNIDAGTQVVMDLNGGTLPQVSPGGQVQMTLHQVNADGAGPYTCMIDSTGTGT
;
A
#
# COMPACT_ATOMS: atom_id res chain seq x y z
N MET A 1 18.91 39.56 21.09
CA MET A 1 17.86 39.35 20.07
C MET A 1 18.00 38.03 19.29
N TYR A 2 18.99 37.16 19.58
CA TYR A 2 19.22 35.90 18.85
C TYR A 2 18.39 34.69 19.34
N THR A 3 17.88 34.74 20.57
CA THR A 3 17.21 33.59 21.21
C THR A 3 15.81 33.32 20.68
N LYS A 4 15.09 34.36 20.22
CA LYS A 4 13.72 34.23 19.68
C LYS A 4 13.72 33.69 18.24
N ALA A 5 14.76 34.00 17.45
CA ALA A 5 14.92 33.50 16.09
C ALA A 5 15.26 32.00 16.06
N PHE A 6 16.08 31.53 17.01
CA PHE A 6 16.44 30.11 17.12
C PHE A 6 15.27 29.23 17.55
N ALA A 7 14.42 29.69 18.49
CA ALA A 7 13.23 28.95 18.91
C ALA A 7 12.19 28.79 17.79
N SER A 8 12.11 29.77 16.88
CA SER A 8 11.15 29.77 15.78
C SER A 8 11.55 28.82 14.64
N LEU A 9 12.86 28.65 14.39
CA LEU A 9 13.37 27.71 13.37
C LEU A 9 13.24 26.25 13.84
N PHE A 10 13.38 25.99 15.14
CA PHE A 10 13.18 24.67 15.74
C PHE A 10 11.70 24.23 15.70
N ALA A 11 10.76 25.16 15.85
CA ALA A 11 9.32 24.87 15.78
C ALA A 11 8.84 24.50 14.37
N LEU A 12 9.49 25.00 13.30
CA LEU A 12 9.17 24.63 11.91
C LEU A 12 9.65 23.22 11.52
N LEU A 13 10.73 22.73 12.14
CA LEU A 13 11.29 21.41 11.87
C LEU A 13 10.48 20.26 12.51
N ILE A 14 9.75 20.55 13.60
CA ILE A 14 8.93 19.55 14.32
C ILE A 14 7.59 19.27 13.57
N ALA A 15 7.22 20.09 12.59
CA ALA A 15 6.01 19.92 11.78
C ALA A 15 6.26 19.19 10.44
N ALA A 16 7.49 18.74 10.16
CA ALA A 16 7.84 18.12 8.89
C ALA A 16 7.72 16.58 8.96
N ASP A 17 6.49 16.05 9.00
CA ASP A 17 6.22 14.66 8.64
C ASP A 17 6.31 14.52 7.10
N VAL A 18 7.52 14.64 6.54
CA VAL A 18 7.76 14.60 5.09
C VAL A 18 7.97 13.19 4.53
N VAL A 19 7.71 12.15 5.32
CA VAL A 19 7.98 10.78 4.87
C VAL A 19 6.70 10.15 4.32
N SER A 20 6.55 10.20 3.00
CA SER A 20 5.44 9.57 2.27
C SER A 20 5.85 8.19 1.81
N GLY A 21 5.38 7.14 2.49
CA GLY A 21 5.50 5.77 2.00
C GLY A 21 4.84 5.63 0.62
N HIS A 22 5.50 4.94 -0.30
CA HIS A 22 4.97 4.62 -1.61
C HIS A 22 5.50 3.26 -2.03
N GLY A 23 4.69 2.26 -1.74
CA GLY A 23 4.99 0.86 -2.01
C GLY A 23 3.82 0.16 -2.66
N ALA A 24 4.12 -0.81 -3.50
CA ALA A 24 3.17 -1.77 -4.01
C ALA A 24 3.31 -3.08 -3.23
N ILE A 25 2.24 -3.59 -2.63
CA ILE A 25 2.25 -4.92 -2.00
C ILE A 25 2.16 -5.97 -3.11
N VAL A 26 3.32 -6.50 -3.50
CA VAL A 26 3.45 -7.43 -4.63
C VAL A 26 3.30 -8.88 -4.21
N GLN A 27 3.47 -9.17 -2.92
CA GLN A 27 3.28 -10.50 -2.35
C GLN A 27 2.82 -10.37 -0.90
N ALA A 28 1.90 -11.24 -0.50
CA ALA A 28 1.47 -11.47 0.88
C ALA A 28 1.33 -12.98 1.12
N THR A 29 1.71 -13.45 2.30
CA THR A 29 1.58 -14.85 2.72
C THR A 29 1.19 -14.88 4.19
N GLY A 30 0.25 -15.76 4.54
CA GLY A 30 -0.16 -15.94 5.93
C GLY A 30 0.63 -17.07 6.60
N ASP A 31 0.65 -17.09 7.93
CA ASP A 31 1.34 -18.14 8.69
C ASP A 31 0.70 -19.54 8.51
N GLN A 32 -0.55 -19.61 8.03
CA GLN A 32 -1.23 -20.84 7.63
C GLN A 32 -1.18 -21.08 6.10
N GLY A 33 -0.33 -20.34 5.39
CA GLY A 33 -0.17 -20.42 3.94
C GLY A 33 -1.09 -19.47 3.18
N GLY A 34 -1.39 -19.82 1.93
CA GLY A 34 -2.05 -18.93 0.98
C GLY A 34 -1.11 -17.85 0.44
N SER A 35 -1.54 -17.19 -0.63
CA SER A 35 -0.75 -16.20 -1.34
C SER A 35 -1.67 -15.11 -1.88
N GLY A 36 -1.16 -13.89 -1.94
CA GLY A 36 -1.92 -12.74 -2.45
C GLY A 36 -1.03 -11.57 -2.80
N SER A 37 -1.65 -10.52 -3.30
CA SER A 37 -1.07 -9.21 -3.57
C SER A 37 -2.11 -8.14 -3.20
N ALA A 38 -1.77 -6.86 -3.30
CA ALA A 38 -2.81 -5.83 -3.28
C ALA A 38 -3.74 -5.97 -4.49
N ILE A 39 -5.01 -5.56 -4.31
CA ILE A 39 -5.96 -5.42 -5.42
C ILE A 39 -5.39 -4.42 -6.43
N GLY A 40 -5.58 -4.72 -7.71
CA GLY A 40 -5.16 -3.86 -8.82
C GLY A 40 -3.71 -4.04 -9.26
N ILE A 41 -2.89 -4.80 -8.51
CA ILE A 41 -1.52 -5.14 -8.91
C ILE A 41 -1.54 -5.98 -10.19
N ASP A 42 -0.69 -5.61 -11.13
CA ASP A 42 -0.51 -6.31 -12.40
C ASP A 42 0.94 -6.78 -12.52
N ALA A 43 1.13 -8.09 -12.57
CA ALA A 43 2.45 -8.72 -12.68
C ALA A 43 3.22 -8.33 -13.96
N SER A 44 2.53 -7.82 -14.98
CA SER A 44 3.14 -7.30 -16.20
C SER A 44 3.64 -5.86 -16.08
N THR A 45 3.30 -5.14 -15.00
CA THR A 45 3.80 -3.79 -14.75
C THR A 45 5.31 -3.84 -14.48
N PRO A 46 6.15 -3.21 -15.32
CA PRO A 46 7.59 -3.19 -15.07
C PRO A 46 7.88 -2.39 -13.79
N ARG A 47 8.77 -2.91 -12.95
CA ARG A 47 9.11 -2.32 -11.63
C ARG A 47 10.56 -1.83 -11.57
N ASP A 48 11.12 -1.48 -12.73
CA ASP A 48 12.53 -1.09 -12.94
C ASP A 48 12.71 0.40 -13.26
N GLY A 49 11.65 1.20 -13.13
CA GLY A 49 11.66 2.64 -13.38
C GLY A 49 10.87 3.45 -12.36
N THR A 50 11.10 4.76 -12.32
CA THR A 50 10.54 5.66 -11.29
C THR A 50 9.42 6.57 -11.80
N ARG A 51 9.12 6.54 -13.10
CA ARG A 51 8.08 7.39 -13.71
C ARG A 51 6.68 6.85 -13.41
N ARG A 52 5.68 7.74 -13.40
CA ARG A 52 4.28 7.38 -13.14
C ARG A 52 3.73 6.31 -14.09
N ARG A 53 4.14 6.35 -15.35
CA ARG A 53 3.80 5.36 -16.38
C ARG A 53 5.07 4.83 -17.04
N PRO A 54 5.17 3.53 -17.32
CA PRO A 54 4.23 2.47 -16.91
C PRO A 54 4.43 1.98 -15.46
N PHE A 55 5.49 2.38 -14.77
CA PHE A 55 6.08 1.59 -13.67
C PHE A 55 5.32 1.51 -12.33
N GLN A 56 4.27 2.31 -12.16
CA GLN A 56 3.56 2.41 -10.87
C GLN A 56 2.06 2.63 -11.04
N GLN A 57 1.51 2.29 -12.20
CA GLN A 57 0.11 2.58 -12.52
C GLN A 57 -0.90 1.62 -11.85
N ASP A 58 -0.42 0.48 -11.39
CA ASP A 58 -1.14 -0.58 -10.70
C ASP A 58 -0.96 -0.50 -9.16
N THR A 59 -0.15 0.44 -8.67
CA THR A 59 0.04 0.64 -7.22
C THR A 59 -1.24 1.24 -6.62
N THR A 60 -1.86 0.50 -5.71
CA THR A 60 -3.04 0.98 -4.96
C THR A 60 -2.67 2.16 -4.07
N ARG A 61 -3.53 3.18 -4.08
CA ARG A 61 -3.42 4.37 -3.26
C ARG A 61 -4.75 4.64 -2.55
N PHE A 62 -4.64 5.10 -1.32
CA PHE A 62 -5.78 5.43 -0.47
C PHE A 62 -5.95 6.96 -0.46
N ARG A 63 -6.75 7.47 -1.40
CA ARG A 63 -7.02 8.92 -1.52
C ARG A 63 -8.38 9.16 -2.19
N GLY A 64 -8.82 10.42 -2.16
CA GLY A 64 -10.12 10.80 -2.74
C GLY A 64 -11.27 10.09 -2.05
N ASP A 65 -12.25 9.65 -2.83
CA ASP A 65 -13.45 8.98 -2.32
C ASP A 65 -13.18 7.54 -1.84
N GLN A 66 -12.07 6.92 -2.29
CA GLN A 66 -11.66 5.57 -1.89
C GLN A 66 -10.59 5.56 -0.79
N ARG A 67 -10.37 6.68 -0.09
CA ARG A 67 -9.30 6.79 0.92
C ARG A 67 -9.52 5.89 2.14
N ASP A 68 -10.78 5.67 2.50
CA ASP A 68 -11.20 4.95 3.70
C ASP A 68 -11.72 3.53 3.34
N SER A 69 -11.51 3.06 2.10
CA SER A 69 -12.00 1.78 1.56
C SER A 69 -10.85 0.95 0.93
N CYS A 70 -11.11 0.17 -0.13
CA CYS A 70 -10.10 -0.60 -0.86
C CYS A 70 -9.14 0.22 -1.76
N GLY A 71 -9.25 1.55 -1.78
CA GLY A 71 -8.37 2.42 -2.56
C GLY A 71 -8.64 2.39 -4.08
N GLU A 72 -7.73 2.98 -4.83
CA GLU A 72 -7.80 3.05 -6.30
C GLU A 72 -6.41 2.83 -6.92
N THR A 73 -6.34 2.47 -8.20
CA THR A 73 -5.11 2.47 -9.00
C THR A 73 -5.19 3.48 -10.13
N LEU A 74 -4.06 3.82 -10.75
CA LEU A 74 -4.06 4.70 -11.93
C LEU A 74 -4.63 4.03 -13.18
N ALA A 75 -4.40 2.73 -13.31
CA ALA A 75 -4.80 1.95 -14.47
C ALA A 75 -6.23 1.39 -14.34
N GLY A 76 -6.59 0.90 -13.16
CA GLY A 76 -7.88 0.24 -12.89
C GLY A 76 -8.95 1.14 -12.29
N GLY A 77 -8.61 2.34 -11.80
CA GLY A 77 -9.55 3.18 -11.06
C GLY A 77 -9.86 2.62 -9.67
N ASP A 78 -11.07 2.86 -9.18
CA ASP A 78 -11.53 2.39 -7.87
C ASP A 78 -11.47 0.86 -7.77
N ASN A 79 -10.89 0.37 -6.68
CA ASN A 79 -10.79 -1.06 -6.43
C ASN A 79 -12.15 -1.59 -5.97
N ASN A 80 -12.69 -2.55 -6.72
CA ASN A 80 -13.84 -3.32 -6.28
C ASN A 80 -13.37 -4.51 -5.44
N ILE A 81 -13.92 -4.68 -4.23
CA ILE A 81 -13.48 -5.73 -3.31
C ILE A 81 -13.72 -7.13 -3.85
N ASP A 82 -14.91 -7.43 -4.35
CA ASP A 82 -15.28 -8.79 -4.79
C ASP A 82 -14.50 -9.19 -6.04
N ALA A 83 -14.58 -8.36 -7.09
CA ALA A 83 -13.91 -8.62 -8.36
C ALA A 83 -12.38 -8.56 -8.20
N GLY A 84 -11.88 -7.59 -7.41
CA GLY A 84 -10.46 -7.44 -7.14
C GLY A 84 -9.88 -8.60 -6.36
N THR A 85 -10.59 -9.07 -5.34
CA THR A 85 -10.17 -10.24 -4.55
C THR A 85 -10.17 -11.51 -5.39
N GLN A 86 -11.16 -11.68 -6.28
CA GLN A 86 -11.16 -12.81 -7.22
C GLN A 86 -9.92 -12.78 -8.12
N VAL A 87 -9.57 -11.61 -8.69
CA VAL A 87 -8.35 -11.46 -9.50
C VAL A 87 -7.10 -11.78 -8.67
N VAL A 88 -7.02 -11.31 -7.43
CA VAL A 88 -5.89 -11.63 -6.53
C VAL A 88 -5.78 -13.15 -6.33
N MET A 89 -6.90 -13.84 -6.07
CA MET A 89 -6.89 -15.30 -5.94
C MET A 89 -6.43 -15.98 -7.24
N ASP A 90 -6.96 -15.58 -8.38
CA ASP A 90 -6.61 -16.17 -9.68
C ASP A 90 -5.11 -16.02 -9.99
N LEU A 91 -4.51 -14.88 -9.66
CA LEU A 91 -3.08 -14.62 -9.86
C LEU A 91 -2.17 -15.34 -8.86
N ASN A 92 -2.70 -15.70 -7.68
CA ASN A 92 -1.89 -16.16 -6.56
C ASN A 92 -2.21 -17.59 -6.10
N GLY A 93 -2.85 -18.42 -6.94
CA GLY A 93 -3.05 -19.84 -6.66
C GLY A 93 -4.34 -20.17 -5.89
N GLY A 94 -5.34 -19.28 -5.94
CA GLY A 94 -6.73 -19.54 -5.57
C GLY A 94 -7.07 -19.43 -4.08
N THR A 95 -6.07 -19.22 -3.21
CA THR A 95 -6.29 -19.11 -1.75
C THR A 95 -5.56 -17.89 -1.21
N LEU A 96 -6.31 -16.92 -0.67
CA LEU A 96 -5.77 -15.75 0.00
C LEU A 96 -4.90 -16.12 1.21
N PRO A 97 -4.00 -15.24 1.67
CA PRO A 97 -3.23 -15.44 2.91
C PRO A 97 -4.12 -15.86 4.09
N GLN A 98 -3.81 -17.00 4.70
CA GLN A 98 -4.54 -17.53 5.85
C GLN A 98 -3.73 -17.33 7.12
N VAL A 99 -4.37 -16.83 8.18
CA VAL A 99 -3.71 -16.54 9.46
C VAL A 99 -4.35 -17.27 10.63
N SER A 100 -3.53 -17.71 11.58
CA SER A 100 -4.01 -18.29 12.84
C SER A 100 -4.27 -17.19 13.90
N PRO A 101 -5.02 -17.48 14.97
CA PRO A 101 -5.15 -16.56 16.10
C PRO A 101 -3.78 -16.21 16.71
N GLY A 102 -3.41 -14.92 16.68
CA GLY A 102 -2.08 -14.45 17.10
C GLY A 102 -0.97 -14.66 16.06
N GLY A 103 -1.31 -15.15 14.86
CA GLY A 103 -0.42 -15.30 13.72
C GLY A 103 -0.14 -13.97 13.00
N GLN A 104 0.41 -14.08 11.79
CA GLN A 104 0.87 -12.91 11.04
C GLN A 104 0.70 -13.08 9.53
N VAL A 105 0.44 -11.95 8.85
CA VAL A 105 0.62 -11.82 7.41
C VAL A 105 2.00 -11.24 7.14
N GLN A 106 2.81 -11.95 6.37
CA GLN A 106 4.07 -11.45 5.85
C GLN A 106 3.82 -10.81 4.48
N MET A 107 4.15 -9.53 4.33
CA MET A 107 4.06 -8.80 3.07
C MET A 107 5.44 -8.50 2.50
N THR A 108 5.55 -8.51 1.17
CA THR A 108 6.68 -7.99 0.41
C THR A 108 6.20 -6.76 -0.34
N LEU A 109 6.84 -5.62 -0.06
CA LEU A 109 6.56 -4.35 -0.69
C LEU A 109 7.63 -4.05 -1.72
N HIS A 110 7.21 -3.72 -2.94
CA HIS A 110 8.07 -3.06 -3.90
C HIS A 110 8.05 -1.56 -3.63
N GLN A 111 9.18 -1.00 -3.21
CA GLN A 111 9.37 0.43 -3.04
C GLN A 111 9.43 1.12 -4.41
N VAL A 112 8.49 2.03 -4.67
CA VAL A 112 8.30 2.64 -6.01
C VAL A 112 9.31 3.76 -6.29
N ASN A 113 9.66 4.55 -5.29
CA ASN A 113 10.60 5.68 -5.37
C ASN A 113 11.54 5.70 -4.16
N ALA A 114 12.64 6.44 -4.25
CA ALA A 114 13.72 6.41 -3.25
C ALA A 114 13.28 6.76 -1.81
N ASP A 115 12.22 7.55 -1.67
CA ASP A 115 11.59 7.97 -0.42
C ASP A 115 10.39 7.10 -0.01
N GLY A 116 9.99 6.12 -0.83
CA GLY A 116 8.85 5.24 -0.59
C GLY A 116 9.07 4.16 0.47
N ALA A 117 10.11 4.20 1.28
CA ALA A 117 10.45 3.13 2.23
C ALA A 117 9.52 3.05 3.47
N GLY A 118 8.56 3.97 3.62
CA GLY A 118 7.67 4.08 4.78
C GLY A 118 7.81 5.45 5.43
N PRO A 119 7.27 5.68 6.64
CA PRO A 119 6.55 4.73 7.47
C PRO A 119 5.23 4.28 6.80
N TYR A 120 4.80 3.05 7.12
CA TYR A 120 3.54 2.50 6.65
C TYR A 120 2.59 2.33 7.82
N THR A 121 1.31 2.67 7.59
CA THR A 121 0.19 2.36 8.47
C THR A 121 -0.74 1.39 7.77
N CYS A 122 -1.42 0.54 8.53
CA CYS A 122 -2.36 -0.44 8.00
C CYS A 122 -3.73 -0.24 8.64
N MET A 123 -4.78 -0.45 7.85
CA MET A 123 -6.16 -0.53 8.31
C MET A 123 -6.64 -1.98 8.17
N ILE A 124 -7.48 -2.43 9.08
CA ILE A 124 -8.11 -3.75 9.01
C ILE A 124 -9.61 -3.53 9.11
N ASP A 125 -10.33 -4.00 8.09
CA ASP A 125 -11.78 -4.15 8.15
C ASP A 125 -12.10 -5.60 8.55
N SER A 126 -12.66 -5.77 9.75
CA SER A 126 -13.03 -7.08 10.29
C SER A 126 -14.26 -7.70 9.61
N THR A 127 -15.03 -6.91 8.85
CA THR A 127 -16.22 -7.41 8.13
C THR A 127 -15.85 -8.01 6.78
N GLY A 128 -14.69 -7.63 6.24
CA GLY A 128 -14.24 -8.05 4.92
C GLY A 128 -15.01 -7.40 3.76
N THR A 129 -15.66 -6.25 3.98
CA THR A 129 -16.40 -5.51 2.94
C THR A 129 -15.66 -4.30 2.40
N GLY A 130 -14.52 -3.94 3.00
CA GLY A 130 -13.67 -2.83 2.57
C GLY A 130 -14.24 -1.46 2.91
N THR A 131 -14.89 -1.32 4.07
CA THR A 131 -15.60 -0.11 4.52
C THR A 131 -15.23 0.33 5.93
#